data_AF-A0A9X4RCY1-F1
#
_entry.id   AF-A0A9X4RCY1-F1
#
_cell.length_a   1.000
_cell.length_b   1.000
_cell.length_c   1.000
_cell.angle_alpha   90.00
_cell.angle_beta   90.00
_cell.angle_gamma   90.00
#
_symmetry.space_group_name_H-M   'P 1'
#
loop_
_entity.id
_entity.type
_entity.pdbx_description
1 polymer ?
#
loop_
_entity_poly.entity_id
_entity_poly.type
_entity_poly.pdbx_seq_one_letter_code
_entity_poly.pdbx_strand_id
1 'polypeptide(L)'
;MEAVTFFGGSAAAALIQKVGNRKHSEVIIEKDRASAVQLLTDAVTSLGARVSTLEGDLQQTREELATSQQEQTRVTGLFHQAVSVIRDAFDILRANNIPAPKISDDLEAEIERST
;
A
#
# COMPACT_ATOMS: atom_id res chain seq x y z
N MET A 1 24.82 -46.96 73.93
CA MET A 1 24.07 -46.98 72.65
C MET A 1 23.58 -45.57 72.41
N GLU A 2 24.33 -44.77 71.66
CA GLU A 2 23.92 -43.41 71.30
C GLU A 2 22.96 -43.47 70.12
N ALA A 3 21.75 -42.96 70.31
CA ALA A 3 20.77 -42.81 69.25
C ALA A 3 21.18 -41.65 68.34
N VAL A 4 21.76 -41.97 67.19
CA VAL A 4 21.97 -41.00 66.11
C VAL A 4 20.60 -40.58 65.60
N THR A 5 20.15 -39.41 66.04
CA THR A 5 18.87 -38.84 65.62
C THR A 5 19.07 -38.18 64.26
N PHE A 6 18.64 -38.85 63.20
CA PHE A 6 18.72 -38.34 61.85
C PHE A 6 17.70 -37.20 61.67
N PHE A 7 18.16 -35.95 61.70
CA PHE A 7 17.39 -34.76 61.32
C PHE A 7 17.13 -34.74 59.80
N GLY A 8 16.40 -35.72 59.27
CA GLY A 8 16.16 -35.92 57.83
C GLY A 8 14.92 -35.21 57.26
N GLY A 9 14.04 -34.66 58.10
CA GLY A 9 12.71 -34.20 57.66
C GLY A 9 12.67 -32.83 56.98
N SER A 10 13.56 -31.90 57.35
CA SER A 10 13.47 -30.50 56.89
C SER A 10 14.33 -30.20 55.66
N ALA A 11 15.56 -30.72 55.61
CA ALA A 11 16.48 -30.44 54.50
C ALA A 11 16.06 -31.10 53.18
N ALA A 12 15.57 -32.35 53.23
CA ALA A 12 15.07 -33.05 52.05
C ALA A 12 13.78 -32.41 51.50
N ALA A 13 12.85 -32.00 52.38
CA ALA A 13 11.63 -31.29 51.98
C ALA A 13 11.95 -29.92 51.34
N ALA A 14 12.90 -29.16 51.90
CA ALA A 14 13.33 -27.90 51.33
C ALA A 14 14.00 -28.06 49.95
N LEU A 15 14.77 -29.13 49.74
CA LEU A 15 15.36 -29.44 48.43
C LEU A 15 14.28 -29.81 47.39
N ILE A 16 13.31 -30.65 47.76
CA ILE A 16 12.20 -31.03 46.87
C ILE A 16 11.37 -29.78 46.50
N GLN A 17 11.06 -28.92 47.46
CA GLN A 17 10.33 -27.68 47.21
C GLN A 17 11.12 -26.71 46.32
N LYS A 18 12.43 -26.56 46.55
CA LYS A 18 13.31 -25.71 45.71
C LYS A 18 13.45 -26.25 44.28
N VAL A 19 13.47 -27.57 44.08
CA VAL A 19 13.49 -28.18 42.75
C VAL A 19 12.14 -28.03 42.06
N GLY A 20 11.02 -28.23 42.78
CA GLY A 20 9.67 -28.02 42.26
C GLY A 20 9.43 -26.58 41.80
N ASN A 21 9.80 -25.60 42.61
CA ASN A 21 9.66 -24.18 42.27
C ASN A 21 10.49 -23.78 41.04
N ARG A 22 11.71 -24.33 40.89
CA ARG A 22 12.56 -24.09 39.71
C ARG A 22 11.93 -24.64 38.43
N LYS A 23 11.46 -25.89 38.46
CA LYS A 23 10.76 -26.50 37.32
C LYS A 23 9.50 -25.72 36.94
N HIS A 24 8.74 -25.27 37.93
CA HIS A 24 7.54 -24.46 37.68
C HIS A 24 7.89 -23.12 37.03
N SER A 25 8.93 -22.42 37.51
CA SER A 25 9.38 -21.16 36.91
C SER A 25 9.89 -21.34 35.48
N GLU A 26 10.59 -22.45 35.18
CA GLU A 26 11.09 -22.75 33.84
C GLU A 26 9.94 -22.98 32.84
N VAL A 27 8.92 -23.73 33.26
CA VAL A 27 7.70 -23.97 32.45
C VAL A 27 6.92 -22.67 32.19
N ILE A 28 6.85 -21.76 33.17
CA ILE A 28 6.21 -20.44 32.97
C ILE A 28 6.98 -19.62 31.93
N ILE A 29 8.31 -19.56 32.04
CA ILE A 29 9.15 -18.82 31.10
C ILE A 29 9.04 -19.38 29.68
N GLU A 30 9.00 -20.71 29.51
CA GLU A 30 8.79 -21.33 28.20
C GLU A 30 7.41 -21.02 27.62
N LYS A 31 6.36 -21.05 28.44
CA LYS A 31 5.01 -20.70 28.01
C LYS A 31 4.93 -19.23 27.56
N ASP A 32 5.51 -18.31 28.32
CA ASP A 32 5.52 -16.88 27.98
C ASP A 32 6.29 -16.63 26.67
N ARG A 33 7.42 -17.33 26.47
CA ARG A 33 8.17 -17.30 25.21
C ARG A 33 7.34 -17.84 24.04
N ALA A 34 6.67 -18.98 24.21
CA ALA A 34 5.83 -19.56 23.17
C ALA A 34 4.68 -18.61 22.78
N SER A 35 4.03 -17.97 23.76
CA SER A 35 3.01 -16.96 23.51
C SER A 35 3.57 -15.72 22.79
N ALA A 36 4.76 -15.25 23.16
CA ALA A 36 5.41 -14.13 22.47
C ALA A 36 5.77 -14.47 21.01
N VAL A 37 6.28 -15.68 20.76
CA VAL A 37 6.56 -16.16 19.39
C VAL A 37 5.28 -16.29 18.58
N GLN A 38 4.18 -16.76 19.18
CA GLN A 38 2.89 -16.85 18.50
C GLN A 38 2.40 -15.46 18.08
N LEU A 39 2.42 -14.49 18.99
CA LEU A 39 2.01 -13.11 18.70
C LEU A 39 2.86 -12.47 17.59
N LEU A 40 4.19 -12.71 17.62
CA LEU A 40 5.08 -12.25 16.55
C LEU A 40 4.77 -12.92 15.21
N THR A 41 4.49 -14.23 15.22
CA THR A 41 4.12 -14.99 14.01
C THR A 41 2.82 -14.47 13.41
N ASP A 42 1.82 -14.21 14.25
CA ASP A 42 0.53 -13.66 13.83
C ASP A 42 0.70 -12.24 13.26
N ALA A 43 1.53 -11.40 13.91
CA ALA A 43 1.83 -10.05 13.45
C ALA A 43 2.57 -10.05 12.11
N VAL A 44 3.57 -10.92 11.92
CA VAL A 44 4.31 -11.06 10.67
C VAL A 44 3.40 -11.57 9.56
N THR A 45 2.53 -12.54 9.85
CA THR A 45 1.56 -13.08 8.88
C THR A 45 0.56 -12.01 8.47
N SER A 46 0.02 -11.25 9.42
CA SER A 46 -0.88 -10.12 9.16
C SER A 46 -0.20 -9.03 8.34
N LEU A 47 1.05 -8.69 8.66
CA LEU A 47 1.83 -7.72 7.90
C LEU A 47 2.07 -8.19 6.47
N GLY A 48 2.43 -9.47 6.28
CA GLY A 48 2.60 -10.06 4.95
C GLY A 48 1.34 -10.00 4.10
N ALA A 49 0.17 -10.29 4.70
CA ALA A 49 -1.11 -10.15 4.01
C ALA A 49 -1.38 -8.69 3.59
N ARG A 50 -1.11 -7.72 4.47
CA ARG A 50 -1.30 -6.28 4.16
C ARG A 50 -0.36 -5.80 3.06
N VAL A 51 0.89 -6.25 3.06
CA VAL A 51 1.86 -5.92 2.00
C VAL A 51 1.37 -6.47 0.67
N SER A 52 0.93 -7.73 0.63
CA SER A 52 0.39 -8.36 -0.58
C SER A 52 -0.82 -7.60 -1.14
N THR A 53 -1.75 -7.17 -0.28
CA THR A 53 -2.87 -6.31 -0.70
C THR A 53 -2.39 -4.98 -1.27
N LEU A 54 -1.48 -4.28 -0.58
CA LEU A 54 -0.96 -3.00 -1.03
C LEU A 54 -0.20 -3.10 -2.36
N GLU A 55 0.53 -4.19 -2.59
CA GLU A 55 1.19 -4.47 -3.87
C GLU A 55 0.17 -4.65 -5.01
N GLY A 56 -0.93 -5.35 -4.73
CA GLY A 56 -2.06 -5.49 -5.67
C GLY A 56 -2.70 -4.15 -6.00
N ASP A 57 -3.06 -3.37 -4.98
CA ASP A 57 -3.69 -2.05 -5.15
C ASP A 57 -2.78 -1.08 -5.92
N LEU A 58 -1.47 -1.12 -5.64
CA LEU A 58 -0.47 -0.30 -6.34
C LEU A 58 -0.36 -0.70 -7.82
N GLN A 59 -0.38 -2.00 -8.12
CA GLN A 59 -0.34 -2.49 -9.49
C GLN A 59 -1.58 -2.05 -10.27
N GLN A 60 -2.77 -2.20 -9.69
CA GLN A 60 -4.02 -1.74 -10.29
C GLN A 60 -3.99 -0.23 -10.54
N THR A 61 -3.58 0.57 -9.55
CA THR A 61 -3.50 2.03 -9.68
C THR A 61 -2.55 2.45 -10.82
N ARG A 62 -1.44 1.73 -11.02
CA ARG A 62 -0.51 2.00 -12.12
C ARG A 62 -1.13 1.73 -13.48
N GLU A 63 -1.91 0.66 -13.60
CA GLU A 63 -2.63 0.31 -14.84
C GLU A 63 -3.71 1.34 -15.17
N GLU A 64 -4.47 1.77 -14.18
CA GLU A 64 -5.46 2.85 -14.31
C GLU A 64 -4.81 4.17 -14.73
N LEU A 65 -3.67 4.53 -14.11
CA LEU A 65 -2.91 5.72 -14.48
C LEU A 65 -2.39 5.66 -15.93
N ALA A 66 -1.84 4.51 -16.35
CA ALA A 66 -1.37 4.34 -17.72
C ALA A 66 -2.51 4.50 -18.73
N THR A 67 -3.67 3.91 -18.43
CA THR A 67 -4.88 4.04 -19.27
C THR A 67 -5.35 5.49 -19.32
N SER A 68 -5.37 6.19 -18.18
CA SER A 68 -5.76 7.60 -18.11
C SER A 68 -4.82 8.50 -18.93
N GLN A 69 -3.51 8.27 -18.87
CA GLN A 69 -2.52 9.00 -19.68
C GLN A 69 -2.69 8.75 -21.18
N GLN A 70 -3.01 7.52 -21.57
CA GLN A 70 -3.30 7.19 -22.97
C GLN A 70 -4.56 7.91 -23.46
N GLU A 71 -5.63 7.91 -22.67
CA GLU A 71 -6.86 8.62 -23.01
C GLU A 71 -6.67 10.12 -23.05
N GLN A 72 -5.89 10.69 -22.13
CA GLN A 72 -5.53 12.11 -22.16
C GLN A 72 -4.79 12.44 -23.46
N THR A 73 -3.79 11.65 -23.84
CA THR A 73 -3.04 11.83 -25.10
C THR A 73 -3.97 11.76 -26.31
N ARG A 74 -4.90 10.80 -26.32
CA ARG A 74 -5.88 10.63 -27.40
C ARG A 74 -6.82 11.84 -27.50
N VAL A 75 -7.39 12.29 -26.38
CA VAL A 75 -8.30 13.43 -26.32
C VAL A 75 -7.59 14.71 -26.72
N THR A 76 -6.38 14.94 -26.22
CA THR A 76 -5.55 16.07 -26.62
C THR A 76 -5.26 16.03 -28.12
N GLY A 77 -4.92 14.87 -28.69
CA GLY A 77 -4.72 14.73 -30.13
C GLY A 77 -5.97 15.08 -30.95
N LEU A 78 -7.14 14.57 -30.54
CA LEU A 78 -8.41 14.89 -31.18
C LEU A 78 -8.76 16.37 -31.09
N PHE A 79 -8.46 17.01 -29.96
CA PHE A 79 -8.66 18.44 -29.76
C PHE A 79 -7.81 19.27 -30.74
N HIS A 80 -6.51 18.96 -30.85
CA HIS A 80 -5.64 19.62 -31.82
C HIS A 80 -6.12 19.41 -33.26
N GLN A 81 -6.57 18.20 -33.59
CA GLN A 81 -7.13 17.91 -34.92
C GLN A 81 -8.39 18.74 -35.18
N ALA A 82 -9.29 18.87 -34.21
CA ALA A 82 -10.49 19.69 -34.33
C ALA A 82 -10.15 21.17 -34.53
N VAL A 83 -9.20 21.70 -33.75
CA VAL A 83 -8.71 23.08 -33.90
C VAL A 83 -8.10 23.31 -35.29
N SER A 84 -7.33 22.35 -35.81
CA SER A 84 -6.77 22.42 -37.17
C SER A 84 -7.86 22.46 -38.23
N VAL A 85 -8.88 21.60 -38.14
CA VAL A 85 -10.00 21.59 -39.10
C VAL A 85 -10.77 22.91 -39.07
N ILE A 86 -10.98 23.47 -37.87
CA ILE A 86 -11.62 24.78 -37.74
C ILE A 86 -10.77 25.85 -38.42
N ARG A 87 -9.45 25.89 -38.17
CA ARG A 87 -8.54 26.82 -38.85
C ARG A 87 -8.64 26.72 -40.36
N ASP A 88 -8.53 25.50 -40.90
CA ASP A 88 -8.62 25.27 -42.35
C ASP A 88 -9.93 25.81 -42.93
N ALA A 89 -11.05 25.62 -42.21
CA ALA A 89 -12.33 26.18 -42.59
C ALA A 89 -12.32 27.72 -42.60
N PHE A 90 -11.72 28.37 -41.59
CA PHE A 90 -11.58 29.83 -41.55
C PHE A 90 -10.72 30.37 -42.70
N ASP A 91 -9.64 29.66 -43.05
CA ASP A 91 -8.78 30.04 -44.18
C ASP A 91 -9.52 29.92 -45.52
N ILE A 92 -10.37 28.90 -45.69
CA ILE A 92 -11.26 28.78 -46.84
C ILE A 92 -12.28 29.93 -46.88
N LEU A 93 -12.91 30.29 -45.75
CA LEU A 93 -13.86 31.39 -45.70
C LEU A 93 -13.20 32.71 -46.10
N ARG A 94 -12.01 33.00 -45.56
CA ARG A 94 -11.20 34.19 -45.91
C ARG A 94 -10.85 34.22 -47.39
N ALA A 95 -10.38 33.09 -47.96
CA ALA A 95 -10.03 33.00 -49.37
C ALA A 95 -11.22 33.26 -50.30
N ASN A 96 -12.44 32.97 -49.86
CA ASN A 96 -13.68 33.20 -50.61
C ASN A 96 -14.38 34.52 -50.25
N ASN A 97 -13.75 35.41 -49.46
CA ASN A 97 -14.35 36.65 -48.94
C ASN A 97 -15.69 36.44 -48.22
N ILE A 98 -15.86 35.29 -47.56
CA ILE A 98 -17.03 34.98 -46.76
C ILE A 98 -16.76 35.45 -45.32
N PRO A 99 -17.69 36.20 -44.69
CA PRO A 99 -17.54 36.60 -43.29
C PRO A 99 -17.35 35.39 -42.37
N ALA A 100 -16.32 35.45 -41.54
CA ALA A 100 -16.04 34.42 -40.56
C ALA A 100 -17.14 34.37 -39.47
N PRO A 101 -17.50 33.17 -38.98
CA PRO A 101 -18.44 33.04 -37.88
C PRO A 101 -17.86 33.63 -36.59
N LYS A 102 -18.72 34.17 -35.74
CA LYS A 102 -18.31 34.58 -34.39
C LYS A 102 -18.04 33.34 -33.54
N ILE A 103 -16.86 33.30 -32.93
CA ILE A 103 -16.44 32.25 -32.00
C ILE A 103 -16.09 32.87 -30.65
N SER A 104 -15.90 32.03 -29.63
CA SER A 104 -15.45 32.49 -28.31
C SER A 104 -13.97 32.87 -28.32
N ASP A 105 -13.61 33.83 -27.48
CA ASP A 105 -12.22 34.32 -27.29
C ASP A 105 -11.25 33.16 -26.98
N ASP A 106 -11.67 32.18 -26.18
CA ASP A 106 -10.86 31.01 -25.85
C ASP A 106 -10.53 30.15 -27.08
N LEU A 107 -11.50 29.96 -27.98
CA LEU A 107 -11.32 29.16 -29.19
C LEU A 107 -10.47 29.91 -30.22
N GLU A 108 -10.67 31.22 -30.32
CA GLU A 108 -9.84 32.09 -31.15
C GLU A 108 -8.37 32.05 -30.70
N ALA A 109 -8.13 32.21 -29.40
CA ALA A 109 -6.79 32.13 -28.82
C ALA A 109 -6.14 30.75 -29.00
N GLU A 110 -6.92 29.67 -29.04
CA GLU A 110 -6.39 28.31 -29.26
C GLU A 110 -6.03 28.06 -30.73
N ILE A 111 -6.86 28.54 -31.66
CA ILE A 111 -6.59 28.50 -33.11
C ILE A 111 -5.30 29.25 -33.43
N GLU A 112 -5.07 30.40 -32.79
CA GLU A 112 -3.85 31.20 -32.96
C GLU A 112 -2.61 30.52 -32.34
N ARG A 113 -2.75 29.95 -31.14
CA ARG A 113 -1.65 29.29 -30.42
C ARG A 113 -1.12 28.03 -31.07
N SER A 114 -1.96 27.29 -31.79
CA SER A 114 -1.56 26.04 -32.46
C SER A 114 -0.72 26.26 -33.75
N THR A 115 0.04 27.36 -33.85
CA THR A 115 0.94 27.71 -34.98
C THR A 115 2.34 27.13 -34.79
#